data_AF-A0A1G9AH28-F1
#
_entry.id   AF-A0A1G9AH28-F1
#
_cell.length_a   1.000
_cell.length_b   1.000
_cell.length_c   1.000
_cell.angle_alpha   90.00
_cell.angle_beta   90.00
_cell.angle_gamma   90.00
#
_symmetry.space_group_name_H-M   'P 1'
#
loop_
_entity.id
_entity.type
_entity.pdbx_description
1 polymer ?
#
loop_
_entity_poly.entity_id
_entity_poly.type
_entity_poly.pdbx_seq_one_letter_code
_entity_poly.pdbx_strand_id
1 'polypeptide(L)' 'MELTVEELRQRGWIVLECLSGSRAYGLDTPTSDTDLKGVFILPEAEFYGLDYVPQVQNATNDEVYYELR' A
#
# COMPACT_ATOMS: atom_id res chain seq x y z
N MET A 1 -11.38 -0.69 -13.32
CA MET A 1 -10.91 0.54 -12.65
C MET A 1 -9.65 0.16 -11.90
N GLU A 2 -8.64 1.03 -11.88
CA GLU A 2 -7.40 0.77 -11.15
C GLU A 2 -7.65 1.09 -9.67
N LEU A 3 -7.31 0.15 -8.78
CA LEU A 3 -7.49 0.28 -7.34
C LEU A 3 -6.49 1.31 -6.79
N THR A 4 -6.95 2.19 -5.92
CA THR A 4 -6.12 3.25 -5.32
C THR A 4 -5.82 3.00 -3.85
N VAL A 5 -4.76 3.63 -3.33
CA VAL A 5 -4.40 3.54 -1.91
C VAL A 5 -5.54 4.07 -1.02
N GLU A 6 -6.20 5.13 -1.45
CA GLU A 6 -7.34 5.70 -0.72
C GLU A 6 -8.52 4.72 -0.64
N GLU A 7 -8.82 4.00 -1.72
CA GLU A 7 -9.84 2.95 -1.69
C GLU A 7 -9.48 1.81 -0.74
N LEU A 8 -8.20 1.39 -0.68
CA LEU A 8 -7.75 0.38 0.28
C LEU A 8 -8.01 0.80 1.73
N ARG A 9 -7.77 2.08 2.07
CA ARG A 9 -8.03 2.64 3.40
C ARG A 9 -9.51 2.75 3.70
N GLN A 10 -10.27 3.35 2.80
CA GLN A 10 -11.71 3.57 2.99
C GLN A 10 -12.48 2.25 3.14
N ARG A 11 -12.05 1.20 2.43
CA ARG A 11 -12.65 -0.13 2.51
C ARG A 11 -12.10 -0.99 3.65
N GLY A 12 -11.05 -0.55 4.33
CA GLY A 12 -10.43 -1.29 5.44
C GLY A 12 -9.75 -2.59 5.02
N TRP A 13 -9.20 -2.64 3.80
CA TRP A 13 -8.58 -3.86 3.24
C TRP A 13 -7.10 -4.00 3.61
N ILE A 14 -6.49 -2.94 4.15
CA ILE A 14 -5.10 -2.95 4.61
C ILE A 14 -5.01 -3.77 5.89
N VAL A 15 -4.17 -4.81 5.86
CA VAL A 15 -3.92 -5.69 7.01
C VAL A 15 -2.76 -5.16 7.86
N LEU A 16 -1.74 -4.62 7.20
CA LEU A 16 -0.56 -4.04 7.84
C LEU A 16 -0.12 -2.80 7.07
N GLU A 17 0.22 -1.76 7.82
CA GLU A 17 0.90 -0.57 7.34
C GLU A 17 2.10 -0.33 8.25
N CYS A 18 3.25 -0.04 7.64
CA CYS A 18 4.46 0.29 8.38
C CYS A 18 5.21 1.43 7.70
N LEU A 19 5.95 2.18 8.53
CA LEU A 19 6.99 3.07 8.04
C LEU A 19 8.11 2.21 7.42
N SER A 20 8.59 2.66 6.27
CA SER A 20 9.78 2.11 5.63
C SER A 20 10.76 3.25 5.30
N GLY A 21 11.86 2.92 4.62
CA GLY A 21 12.82 3.93 4.19
C GLY A 21 13.57 4.64 5.33
N SER A 22 14.12 5.81 5.04
CA SER A 22 15.07 6.50 5.92
C SER A 22 14.51 6.77 7.33
N ARG A 23 13.23 7.12 7.44
CA ARG A 23 12.53 7.38 8.71
C ARG A 23 12.39 6.13 9.58
N ALA A 24 12.16 4.97 8.98
CA ALA A 24 12.07 3.71 9.73
C ALA A 24 13.40 3.31 10.38
N TYR A 25 14.52 3.71 9.78
CA TYR A 25 15.86 3.40 10.26
C TYR A 25 16.54 4.55 11.03
N GLY A 26 15.88 5.69 11.21
CA GLY A 26 16.47 6.87 11.86
C GLY A 26 17.63 7.48 11.07
N LEU A 27 17.61 7.34 9.74
CA LEU A 27 18.60 7.88 8.81
C LEU A 27 18.05 9.10 8.05
N ASP A 28 16.88 9.61 8.44
CA ASP A 28 16.21 10.69 7.74
C ASP A 28 16.89 12.05 7.97
N THR A 29 16.74 12.91 6.97
CA THR A 29 17.15 14.32 7.01
C THR A 29 15.88 15.19 7.04
N PRO A 30 16.00 16.50 7.34
CA PRO A 30 14.84 17.39 7.31
C PRO A 30 14.10 17.44 5.96
N THR A 31 14.75 17.03 4.87
CA THR A 31 14.18 17.00 3.52
C THR A 31 13.70 15.61 3.10
N SER A 32 13.84 14.59 3.94
CA SER A 32 13.36 13.24 3.61
C SER A 32 11.85 13.19 3.46
N ASP A 33 11.38 12.32 2.58
CA ASP A 33 10.00 11.87 2.41
C ASP A 33 9.65 10.73 3.38
N THR A 34 8.35 10.40 3.44
CA THR A 34 7.83 9.36 4.33
C THR A 34 7.37 8.19 3.48
N ASP A 35 8.14 7.10 3.51
CA ASP A 35 7.74 5.87 2.85
C ASP A 35 6.81 5.04 3.73
N LEU A 36 5.63 4.71 3.23
CA LEU A 36 4.72 3.73 3.80
C LEU A 36 4.69 2.47 2.93
N LYS A 37 4.82 1.32 3.58
CA LYS A 37 4.62 0.02 2.95
C LYS A 37 3.62 -0.80 3.72
N GLY A 38 2.94 -1.69 3.01
CA GLY A 38 1.95 -2.52 3.65
C GLY A 38 1.54 -3.72 2.81
N VAL A 39 0.64 -4.51 3.41
CA VAL A 39 -0.05 -5.57 2.71
C VAL A 39 -1.56 -5.43 2.87
N PHE A 40 -2.30 -5.81 1.84
CA PHE A 40 -3.76 -5.80 1.82
C PHE A 40 -4.30 -7.16 1.39
N ILE A 41 -5.54 -7.44 1.75
CA ILE A 41 -6.28 -8.61 1.29
C ILE A 41 -7.50 -8.14 0.51
N LEU A 42 -7.70 -8.70 -0.69
CA LEU A 42 -8.92 -8.47 -1.48
C LEU A 42 -10.09 -9.26 -0.88
N PRO A 43 -11.32 -8.72 -0.90
CA PRO A 43 -12.50 -9.52 -0.63
C PRO A 43 -12.67 -10.61 -1.69
N GLU A 44 -13.44 -11.65 -1.35
CA GLU A 44 -13.70 -12.78 -2.24
C GLU A 44 -14.21 -12.37 -3.62
N ALA A 45 -15.08 -11.35 -3.71
CA ALA A 45 -15.66 -10.92 -4.98
C ALA A 45 -14.60 -10.35 -5.94
N GLU A 46 -13.65 -9.58 -5.44
CA GLU A 46 -12.54 -9.02 -6.20
C GLU A 46 -11.43 -10.05 -6.41
N PHE A 47 -11.13 -10.89 -5.41
CA PHE A 47 -10.09 -11.92 -5.49
C PHE A 47 -10.43 -13.01 -6.51
N TYR A 48 -11.70 -13.43 -6.58
CA TYR A 48 -12.20 -14.38 -7.60
C TYR A 48 -12.61 -13.69 -8.91
N GLY A 49 -12.38 -12.38 -9.02
CA GLY A 49 -12.60 -11.61 -10.24
C GLY A 49 -11.63 -11.98 -11.36
N LEU A 50 -11.81 -11.36 -12.52
CA LEU A 50 -10.90 -11.51 -13.65
C LEU A 50 -9.75 -10.49 -13.64
N ASP A 51 -9.82 -9.51 -12.74
CA ASP A 51 -8.83 -8.46 -12.58
C ASP A 51 -7.75 -8.91 -11.59
N TYR A 52 -6.48 -8.69 -11.94
CA TYR A 52 -5.36 -8.98 -11.06
C TYR A 52 -4.73 -7.69 -10.55
N VAL A 53 -4.65 -7.55 -9.22
CA VAL A 53 -4.05 -6.38 -8.56
C VAL A 53 -2.93 -6.83 -7.62
N PRO A 54 -1.69 -6.99 -8.12
CA PRO A 54 -0.57 -7.42 -7.27
C PRO A 54 -0.13 -6.36 -6.26
N GLN A 55 -0.33 -5.09 -6.60
CA GLN A 55 0.23 -3.94 -5.91
C GLN A 55 -0.62 -2.70 -6.19
N VAL A 56 -0.70 -1.82 -5.20
CA VAL A 56 -1.32 -0.50 -5.30
C VAL A 56 -0.34 0.53 -4.76
N GLN A 57 -0.17 1.65 -5.47
CA GLN A 57 0.76 2.72 -5.08
C GLN A 57 0.19 4.11 -5.35
N ASN A 58 0.68 5.10 -4.62
CA ASN A 58 0.37 6.51 -4.93
C ASN A 58 1.24 7.00 -6.12
N ALA A 59 1.00 8.25 -6.57
CA ALA A 59 1.68 8.79 -7.76
C ALA A 59 3.20 8.96 -7.59
N THR A 60 3.68 9.11 -6.35
CA THR A 60 5.11 9.32 -6.04
C THR A 60 5.83 8.03 -5.67
N ASN A 61 5.10 6.94 -5.42
CA ASN A 61 5.57 5.66 -4.88
C ASN A 61 6.05 5.70 -3.43
N ASP A 62 5.70 6.76 -2.69
CA ASP A 62 5.97 6.87 -1.26
C ASP A 62 5.07 5.90 -0.48
N GLU A 63 3.89 5.57 -1.02
CA GLU A 63 2.93 4.65 -0.42
C GLU A 63 2.76 3.44 -1.34
N VAL A 64 3.12 2.25 -0.87
CA VAL A 64 3.06 1.01 -1.67
C VAL A 64 2.50 -0.15 -0.85
N TYR A 65 1.43 -0.77 -1.35
CA TYR A 65 0.77 -1.91 -0.71
C TYR A 65 0.76 -3.09 -1.65
N TYR A 66 1.12 -4.26 -1.12
CA TYR A 66 1.17 -5.52 -1.86
C TYR A 66 0.00 -6.43 -1.47
N GLU A 67 -0.53 -7.16 -2.43
CA GLU A 67 -1.54 -8.18 -2.14
C GLU A 67 -0.90 -9.31 -1.33
N LEU A 68 -1.53 -9.70 -0.22
CA LEU A 68 -1.14 -10.88 0.56
C LEU A 68 -1.85 -12.12 -0.01
N ARG A 69 -1.07 -13.12 -0.44
CA ARG A 69 -1.53 -14.40 -0.99
C ARG A 69 -1.00 -15.60 -0.23
#